data_AF-A0A2E8BG58-F1
#
_entry.id   AF-A0A2E8BG58-F1
#
_cell.length_a   1.000
_cell.length_b   1.000
_cell.length_c   1.000
_cell.angle_alpha   90.00
_cell.angle_beta   90.00
_cell.angle_gamma   90.00
#
_symmetry.space_group_name_H-M   'P 1'
#
loop_
_entity.id
_entity.type
_entity.pdbx_description
1 polymer ?
#
loop_
_entity_poly.entity_id
_entity_poly.type
_entity_poly.pdbx_seq_one_letter_code
_entity_poly.pdbx_strand_id
1 'polypeptide(L)'
;GTAWKPLAGGGYGEEADEVRYVASFAGFLPAEAPELVILVVVDEPARQTYSGGRAAAPIFADYAQFAVRQLRIPSEFERAAVDQVGRVMATTPAKALDLLAVQEAALPGIG
;
A
#
# COMPACT_ATOMS: atom_id res chain seq x y z
N GLY A 1 -9.69 7.43 11.49
CA GLY A 1 -9.95 8.68 12.22
C GLY A 1 -10.18 8.39 13.69
N THR A 2 -10.79 9.34 14.38
CA THR A 2 -11.17 9.26 15.79
C THR A 2 -12.64 9.64 15.88
N ALA A 3 -13.48 8.83 16.51
CA ALA A 3 -14.88 9.16 16.77
C ALA A 3 -15.11 9.18 18.28
N TRP A 4 -15.55 10.31 18.82
CA TRP A 4 -15.84 10.44 20.24
C TRP A 4 -17.20 9.83 20.57
N LYS A 5 -17.26 9.01 21.62
CA LYS A 5 -18.51 8.44 22.08
C LYS A 5 -19.28 9.47 22.91
N PRO A 6 -20.62 9.54 22.79
CA PRO A 6 -21.42 10.40 23.64
C PRO A 6 -21.40 9.88 25.08
N LEU A 7 -21.34 10.80 26.05
CA LEU A 7 -21.50 10.49 27.47
C LEU A 7 -22.99 10.33 27.81
N ALA A 8 -23.30 9.57 28.86
CA ALA A 8 -24.69 9.30 29.27
C ALA A 8 -25.46 10.59 29.64
N GLY A 9 -24.76 11.58 30.19
CA GLY A 9 -25.29 12.92 30.49
C GLY A 9 -25.35 13.88 29.30
N GLY A 10 -25.01 13.43 28.09
CA GLY A 10 -24.85 14.27 26.91
C GLY A 10 -23.43 14.83 26.75
N GLY A 11 -23.15 15.36 25.56
CA GLY A 11 -21.82 15.85 25.19
C GLY A 11 -20.81 14.74 24.89
N TYR A 12 -19.56 15.14 24.70
CA TYR A 12 -18.41 14.28 24.42
C TYR A 12 -17.30 14.63 25.42
N GLY A 13 -16.54 13.66 25.90
CA GLY A 13 -15.42 13.94 26.79
C GLY A 13 -15.02 12.75 27.63
N GLU A 14 -14.43 13.08 28.78
CA GLU A 14 -13.95 12.12 29.76
C GLU A 14 -14.96 12.00 30.90
N GLU A 15 -15.34 10.79 31.27
CA GLU A 15 -16.20 10.53 32.43
C GLU A 15 -15.41 9.73 33.47
N ALA A 16 -15.27 10.25 34.69
CA ALA A 16 -14.52 9.61 35.78
C ALA A 16 -13.09 9.18 35.38
N ASP A 17 -12.36 10.09 34.73
CA ASP A 17 -11.11 9.80 34.02
C ASP A 17 -11.32 8.71 32.96
N GLU A 18 -12.32 8.61 32.09
CA GLU A 18 -12.29 7.61 30.98
C GLU A 18 -12.53 8.29 29.65
N VAL A 19 -11.50 8.30 28.80
CA VAL A 19 -11.56 8.85 27.44
C VAL A 19 -12.28 7.85 26.54
N ARG A 20 -13.55 8.11 26.22
CA ARG A 20 -14.34 7.19 25.39
C ARG A 20 -14.35 7.63 23.93
N TYR A 21 -13.57 6.93 23.12
CA TYR A 21 -13.53 7.15 21.68
C TYR A 21 -13.28 5.84 20.94
N VAL A 22 -13.63 5.84 19.67
CA VAL A 22 -13.33 4.78 18.71
C VAL A 22 -12.20 5.25 17.81
N ALA A 23 -11.13 4.48 17.73
CA ALA A 23 -10.07 4.68 16.76
C ALA A 23 -10.37 3.88 15.49
N SER A 24 -10.15 4.48 14.33
CA SER A 24 -10.30 3.78 13.06
C SER A 24 -9.15 4.07 12.11
N PHE A 25 -8.86 3.12 11.24
CA PHE A 25 -7.98 3.33 10.09
C PHE A 25 -8.50 2.51 8.91
N ALA A 26 -8.61 3.14 7.75
CA ALA A 26 -9.05 2.50 6.52
C ALA A 26 -8.02 2.76 5.44
N GLY A 27 -7.72 1.74 4.65
CA GLY A 27 -6.79 1.83 3.54
C GLY A 27 -6.98 0.69 2.55
N PHE A 28 -6.35 0.83 1.40
CA PHE A 28 -6.41 -0.16 0.33
C PHE A 28 -5.01 -0.40 -0.24
N LEU A 29 -4.78 -1.61 -0.77
CA LEU A 29 -3.50 -2.03 -1.32
C LEU A 29 -3.68 -2.88 -2.59
N PRO A 30 -2.74 -2.82 -3.56
CA PRO A 30 -1.77 -1.74 -3.78
C PRO A 30 -2.47 -0.41 -4.13
N ALA A 31 -1.77 0.72 -4.09
CA ALA A 31 -2.42 2.02 -4.30
C ALA A 31 -2.84 2.27 -5.76
N GLU A 32 -2.08 1.72 -6.71
CA GLU A 32 -2.22 1.96 -8.16
C GLU A 32 -3.27 1.05 -8.81
N ALA A 33 -3.42 -0.17 -8.28
CA ALA A 33 -4.50 -1.08 -8.66
C ALA A 33 -4.97 -1.82 -7.40
N PRO A 34 -5.94 -1.26 -6.65
CA PRO A 34 -6.41 -1.80 -5.39
C PRO A 34 -7.04 -3.19 -5.55
N GLU A 35 -6.55 -4.15 -4.76
CA GLU A 35 -7.09 -5.52 -4.69
C GLU A 35 -7.61 -5.87 -3.30
N LEU A 36 -7.18 -5.14 -2.27
CA LEU A 36 -7.53 -5.39 -0.88
C LEU A 36 -7.90 -4.09 -0.18
N VAL A 37 -9.01 -4.10 0.57
CA VAL A 37 -9.43 -3.01 1.47
C VAL A 37 -9.40 -3.54 2.90
N ILE A 38 -8.81 -2.78 3.81
CA ILE A 38 -8.73 -3.11 5.24
C ILE A 38 -9.31 -1.95 6.04
N LEU A 39 -10.24 -2.28 6.94
CA LEU A 39 -10.77 -1.38 7.95
C LEU A 39 -10.41 -1.93 9.34
N VAL A 40 -9.66 -1.14 10.10
CA VAL A 40 -9.36 -1.39 11.51
C VAL A 40 -10.24 -0.48 12.35
N VAL A 41 -10.93 -1.06 13.33
CA VAL A 41 -11.72 -0.35 14.34
C VAL A 41 -11.26 -0.84 15.70
N VAL A 42 -10.83 0.08 16.55
CA VAL A 42 -10.44 -0.20 17.94
C VAL A 42 -11.38 0.58 18.84
N ASP A 43 -12.08 -0.15 19.70
CA ASP A 43 -12.98 0.44 20.66
C ASP A 43 -12.26 0.77 21.96
N GLU A 44 -12.47 2.00 22.47
CA GLU A 44 -11.89 2.52 23.72
C GLU A 44 -10.38 2.19 23.88
N PRO A 45 -9.51 2.68 22.98
CA PRO A 45 -8.08 2.37 23.04
C PRO A 45 -7.44 2.97 24.30
N ALA A 46 -6.45 2.27 24.86
CA ALA A 46 -5.77 2.68 26.09
C ALA A 46 -5.23 4.12 26.04
N ARG A 47 -5.27 4.78 27.20
CA ARG A 47 -5.08 6.24 27.44
C ARG A 47 -3.82 6.88 26.85
N GLN A 48 -2.80 6.10 26.50
CA GLN A 48 -1.52 6.66 26.04
C GLN A 48 -1.54 7.13 24.58
N THR A 49 -2.65 6.94 23.85
CA THR A 49 -2.73 7.26 22.43
C THR A 49 -3.84 8.28 22.14
N TYR A 50 -3.55 9.57 22.19
CA TYR A 50 -4.56 10.63 21.95
C TYR A 50 -4.91 10.86 20.47
N SER A 51 -4.79 9.83 19.62
CA SER A 51 -5.16 9.91 18.21
C SER A 51 -5.57 8.54 17.68
N GLY A 52 -6.79 8.43 17.16
CA GLY A 52 -7.30 7.19 16.58
C GLY A 52 -6.47 6.71 15.37
N GLY A 53 -5.81 7.63 14.66
CA GLY A 53 -4.81 7.27 13.66
C GLY A 53 -3.59 6.55 14.27
N ARG A 54 -3.07 7.03 15.41
CA ARG A 54 -1.91 6.39 16.07
C ARG A 54 -2.24 5.04 16.70
N ALA A 55 -3.49 4.82 17.11
CA ALA A 55 -3.93 3.54 17.67
C ALA A 55 -4.20 2.49 16.59
N ALA A 56 -4.90 2.85 15.51
CA ALA A 56 -5.35 1.91 14.49
C ALA A 56 -4.37 1.73 13.30
N ALA A 57 -3.53 2.73 12.98
CA ALA A 57 -2.57 2.62 11.87
C ALA A 57 -1.48 1.55 12.05
N PRO A 58 -0.84 1.35 13.22
CA PRO A 58 0.17 0.29 13.36
C PRO A 58 -0.44 -1.10 13.19
N ILE A 59 -1.66 -1.31 13.70
CA ILE A 59 -2.41 -2.56 13.51
C ILE A 59 -2.69 -2.80 12.02
N PHE A 60 -3.10 -1.76 11.29
CA PHE A 60 -3.28 -1.85 9.84
C PHE A 60 -1.98 -2.26 9.14
N ALA A 61 -0.84 -1.64 9.49
CA ALA A 61 0.43 -1.92 8.84
C ALA A 61 0.85 -3.39 9.02
N ASP A 62 0.79 -3.90 10.25
CA ASP A 62 1.16 -5.28 10.56
C ASP A 62 0.26 -6.29 9.83
N TYR A 63 -1.06 -6.07 9.87
CA TYR A 63 -2.01 -6.95 9.20
C TYR A 63 -1.90 -6.87 7.68
N ALA A 64 -1.77 -5.67 7.11
CA ALA A 64 -1.64 -5.47 5.68
C ALA A 64 -0.41 -6.20 5.13
N GLN A 65 0.75 -6.07 5.80
CA GLN A 65 1.97 -6.77 5.41
C GLN A 65 1.81 -8.30 5.43
N PHE A 66 1.09 -8.84 6.41
CA PHE A 66 0.76 -10.26 6.47
C PHE A 66 -0.19 -10.65 5.33
N ALA A 67 -1.29 -9.91 5.15
CA ALA A 67 -2.35 -10.22 4.22
C ALA A 67 -1.88 -10.20 2.76
N VAL A 68 -1.12 -9.18 2.33
CA VAL A 68 -0.64 -9.11 0.95
C VAL A 68 0.27 -10.27 0.57
N ARG A 69 1.12 -10.74 1.51
CA ARG A 69 1.96 -11.92 1.32
C ARG A 69 1.13 -13.20 1.22
N GLN A 70 0.16 -13.36 2.12
CA GLN A 70 -0.68 -14.55 2.17
C GLN A 70 -1.61 -14.66 0.95
N LEU A 71 -2.15 -13.54 0.49
CA LEU A 71 -3.02 -13.47 -0.67
C LEU A 71 -2.26 -13.39 -2.00
N ARG A 72 -0.92 -13.37 -1.95
CA ARG A 72 -0.03 -13.21 -3.13
C ARG A 72 -0.38 -12.00 -3.98
N ILE A 73 -0.77 -10.91 -3.33
CA ILE A 73 -1.06 -9.64 -4.00
C ILE A 73 0.28 -9.02 -4.38
N PRO A 74 0.59 -8.88 -5.68
CA PRO A 74 1.87 -8.37 -6.10
C PRO A 74 1.98 -6.87 -5.80
N SER A 75 3.15 -6.46 -5.31
CA SER A 75 3.51 -5.05 -5.18
C SER A 75 3.60 -4.37 -6.55
N GLU A 76 3.60 -3.04 -6.55
CA GLU A 76 3.85 -2.24 -7.76
C GLU A 76 5.16 -2.66 -8.44
N PHE A 77 6.26 -2.77 -7.69
CA PHE A 77 7.57 -3.16 -8.21
C PHE A 77 7.55 -4.56 -8.84
N GLU A 78 6.84 -5.51 -8.23
CA GLU A 78 6.70 -6.86 -8.78
C GLU A 78 5.85 -6.85 -10.05
N ARG A 79 4.76 -6.07 -10.10
CA ARG A 79 3.96 -5.91 -11.32
C ARG A 79 4.77 -5.27 -12.44
N ALA A 80 5.53 -4.22 -12.14
CA ALA A 80 6.41 -3.56 -13.10
C ALA A 80 7.49 -4.53 -13.62
N ALA A 81 8.09 -5.35 -12.75
CA ALA A 81 9.07 -6.35 -13.15
C ALA A 81 8.47 -7.43 -14.06
N VAL A 82 7.26 -7.91 -13.77
CA VAL A 82 6.54 -8.88 -14.62
C VAL A 82 6.25 -8.30 -16.01
N ASP A 83 5.83 -7.03 -16.09
CA ASP A 83 5.61 -6.33 -17.37
C ASP A 83 6.92 -6.17 -18.17
N GLN A 84 8.02 -5.85 -17.48
CA GLN A 84 9.35 -5.76 -18.10
C GLN A 84 9.84 -7.12 -18.61
N VAL A 85 9.70 -8.20 -17.84
CA VAL A 85 10.08 -9.55 -18.30
C VAL A 85 9.24 -9.97 -19.52
N GLY A 86 7.93 -9.67 -19.55
CA GLY A 86 7.10 -9.91 -20.72
C GLY A 86 7.59 -9.14 -21.96
N ARG A 87 8.02 -7.89 -21.79
CA ARG A 87 8.62 -7.07 -22.86
C ARG A 87 10.00 -7.57 -23.30
N VAL A 88 10.83 -8.01 -22.36
CA VAL A 88 12.17 -8.56 -22.64
C VAL A 88 12.06 -9.89 -23.41
N MET A 89 11.11 -10.75 -23.04
CA MET A 89 10.83 -11.99 -23.79
C MET A 89 10.28 -11.71 -25.19
N ALA A 90 9.58 -10.58 -25.39
CA ALA A 90 9.11 -10.14 -26.71
C ALA A 90 10.21 -9.52 -27.59
N THR A 91 11.34 -9.10 -27.02
CA THR A 91 12.59 -8.88 -27.78
C THR A 91 13.32 -10.22 -27.83
N THR A 92 12.89 -11.08 -28.76
CA THR A 92 13.67 -12.26 -29.13
C THR A 92 15.13 -11.82 -29.41
N PRO A 93 16.15 -12.62 -29.05
CA PRO A 93 17.55 -12.28 -29.37
C PRO A 93 17.75 -11.89 -30.84
N ALA A 94 16.94 -12.42 -31.75
CA ALA A 94 16.89 -12.00 -33.15
C ALA A 94 16.64 -10.49 -33.34
N LYS A 95 15.70 -9.89 -32.62
CA LYS A 95 15.37 -8.46 -32.75
C LYS A 95 16.41 -7.55 -32.10
N ALA A 96 17.08 -8.01 -31.04
CA ALA A 96 18.22 -7.29 -30.45
C ALA A 96 19.43 -7.30 -31.39
N LEU A 97 19.69 -8.43 -32.07
CA LEU A 97 20.72 -8.54 -33.10
C LEU A 97 20.39 -7.67 -34.32
N ASP A 98 19.13 -7.61 -34.75
CA ASP A 98 18.70 -6.72 -35.83
C ASP A 98 18.93 -5.24 -35.48
N LEU A 99 18.65 -4.82 -34.25
CA LEU A 99 18.88 -3.43 -33.81
C LEU A 99 20.38 -3.10 -33.68
N LEU A 100 21.21 -4.06 -33.26
CA LEU A 100 22.66 -3.90 -33.23
C LEU A 100 23.25 -3.83 -34.66
N ALA A 101 22.77 -4.67 -35.57
CA ALA A 101 23.17 -4.64 -36.97
C ALA A 101 22.73 -3.35 -37.68
N VAL A 102 21.54 -2.83 -37.35
CA VAL A 102 21.06 -1.53 -37.84
C VAL A 102 21.89 -0.37 -37.26
N GLN A 103 22.35 -0.46 -36.01
CA GLN A 103 23.28 0.51 -35.42
C GLN A 103 24.67 0.48 -36.08
N GLU A 104 25.19 -0.71 -36.36
CA GLU A 104 26.51 -0.89 -36.97
C GLU A 104 26.52 -0.42 -38.44
N ALA A 105 25.42 -0.64 -39.16
CA ALA A 105 25.24 -0.14 -40.52
C ALA A 105 25.02 1.39 -40.61
N ALA A 106 24.72 2.06 -39.49
CA ALA A 106 24.43 3.50 -39.43
C ALA A 106 25.68 4.39 -39.22
N LEU A 107 26.90 3.83 -39.20
CA LEU A 107 28.14 4.61 -39.18
C LEU A 107 28.74 4.71 -40.60
N PRO A 108 28.48 5.80 -41.36
CA PRO A 108 29.26 6.07 -42.57
C PRO A 108 30.69 6.46 -42.15
N GLY A 109 31.67 5.95 -42.90
CA GLY A 109 33.09 6.04 -42.60
C GLY A 109 33.57 7.42 -42.19
N ILE A 110 34.35 7.44 -41.11
CA ILE A 110 35.27 8.54 -40.82
C ILE A 110 36.62 8.09 -41.36
N GLY A 111 36.98 8.66 -42.51
CA GLY A 111 38.35 8.63 -43.03
C GLY A 111 39.27 9.56 -42.26
#